data_AF-A0A7L4F137-F1
#
_entry.id   AF-A0A7L4F137-F1
#
_cell.length_a   1.000
_cell.length_b   1.000
_cell.length_c   1.000
_cell.angle_alpha   90.00
_cell.angle_beta   90.00
_cell.angle_gamma   90.00
#
_symmetry.space_group_name_H-M   'P 1'
#
loop_
_entity.id
_entity.type
_entity.pdbx_description
1 polymer ?
#
loop_
_entity_poly.entity_id
_entity_poly.type
_entity_poly.pdbx_seq_one_letter_code
_entity_poly.pdbx_strand_id
1 'polypeptide(L)'
;TATEPEMTYKVAISFDRCKITSVTCGCGNKDIFYCAHVVALSLYRIRKPDQVKLRLPISETLFQMNRDQLQKFVQYLITAHHTEVLPTAQKLADEILSSNSEINQVHGAPDPTAGASIDDENCWHLDEEQVREQVKLFLSQGGYYGSGKQLNSMFAKVREMLRMRDSNGARMLTLITEQFMADPRLSLWRQQGTGITEKCRQLWDELGALWVCVVLNPHCKLEEKSCWLRQLRKWGEMDVCPLEDGNYGNELPNITNALTQSSGHSQ
;
A
#
# COMPACT_ATOMS: atom_id res chain seq x y z
N THR A 1 -8.16 -2.15 -43.58
CA THR A 1 -8.06 -2.27 -42.11
C THR A 1 -7.61 -0.94 -41.58
N ALA A 2 -8.52 -0.16 -40.98
CA ALA A 2 -8.15 1.09 -40.33
C ALA A 2 -7.30 0.72 -39.11
N THR A 3 -6.02 1.08 -39.14
CA THR A 3 -5.13 1.00 -37.97
C THR A 3 -5.72 1.89 -36.89
N GLU A 4 -6.11 1.30 -35.76
CA GLU A 4 -6.53 2.06 -34.57
C GLU A 4 -5.47 3.14 -34.27
N PRO A 5 -5.89 4.35 -33.87
CA PRO A 5 -4.96 5.44 -33.58
C PRO A 5 -3.99 5.00 -32.49
N GLU A 6 -2.70 5.22 -32.72
CA GLU A 6 -1.63 4.88 -31.79
C GLU A 6 -1.86 5.63 -30.47
N MET A 7 -2.36 4.93 -29.44
CA MET A 7 -2.66 5.53 -28.14
C MET A 7 -1.36 5.87 -27.41
N THR A 8 -1.12 7.17 -27.21
CA THR A 8 0.02 7.66 -26.44
C THR A 8 -0.36 7.82 -24.97
N TYR A 9 0.39 7.19 -24.07
CA TYR A 9 0.23 7.35 -22.63
C TYR A 9 1.37 8.17 -22.04
N LYS A 10 1.03 9.16 -21.20
CA LYS A 10 2.03 9.88 -20.40
C LYS A 10 2.47 8.99 -19.24
N VAL A 11 3.77 8.82 -19.09
CA VAL A 11 4.39 8.04 -18.02
C VAL A 11 5.47 8.87 -17.36
N ALA A 12 5.45 8.92 -16.03
CA ALA A 12 6.50 9.52 -15.21
C ALA A 12 7.01 8.48 -14.22
N ILE A 13 8.33 8.43 -14.04
CA ILE A 13 9.00 7.53 -13.09
C ILE A 13 10.06 8.35 -12.36
N SER A 14 10.00 8.33 -11.03
CA SER A 14 11.03 8.90 -10.17
C SER A 14 11.96 7.81 -9.67
N PHE A 15 13.25 8.13 -9.60
CA PHE A 15 14.29 7.23 -9.15
C PHE A 15 15.09 7.85 -8.03
N ASP A 16 15.42 7.06 -7.02
CA ASP A 16 16.41 7.39 -6.00
C ASP A 16 17.29 6.15 -5.75
N ARG A 17 18.60 6.32 -5.54
CA ARG A 17 19.60 5.25 -5.29
C ARG A 17 19.32 3.93 -6.04
N CYS A 18 19.11 4.04 -7.36
CA CYS A 18 18.82 2.93 -8.29
C CYS A 18 17.48 2.19 -8.09
N LYS A 19 16.57 2.71 -7.27
CA LYS A 19 15.22 2.18 -7.07
C LYS A 19 14.19 3.12 -7.67
N ILE A 20 13.10 2.55 -8.18
CA ILE A 20 11.91 3.32 -8.57
C ILE A 20 11.18 3.70 -7.29
N THR A 21 11.01 5.00 -7.01
CA THR A 21 10.36 5.50 -5.78
C THR A 21 8.93 5.95 -6.01
N SER A 22 8.60 6.41 -7.22
CA SER A 22 7.23 6.67 -7.63
C SER A 22 7.01 6.47 -9.12
N VAL A 23 5.77 6.16 -9.47
CA VAL A 23 5.33 5.92 -10.84
C VAL A 23 3.98 6.57 -11.07
N THR A 24 3.80 7.17 -12.24
CA THR A 24 2.49 7.65 -12.69
C THR A 24 2.32 7.28 -14.15
N CYS A 25 1.20 6.66 -14.50
CA CYS A 25 0.90 6.29 -15.88
C CYS A 25 -0.54 6.60 -16.23
N GLY A 26 -0.75 7.30 -17.35
CA GLY A 26 -2.08 7.65 -17.86
C GLY A 26 -2.88 6.50 -18.47
N CYS A 27 -2.43 5.25 -18.37
CA CYS A 27 -3.13 4.10 -18.96
C CYS A 27 -4.30 3.55 -18.13
N GLY A 28 -4.49 4.07 -16.91
CA GLY A 28 -5.56 3.61 -16.02
C GLY A 28 -5.38 2.19 -15.51
N ASN A 29 -4.20 1.57 -15.68
CA ASN A 29 -3.93 0.25 -15.12
C ASN A 29 -3.99 0.32 -13.58
N LYS A 30 -4.82 -0.55 -13.00
CA LYS A 30 -5.00 -0.67 -11.54
C LYS A 30 -4.43 -1.97 -10.96
N ASP A 31 -3.53 -2.64 -11.69
CA ASP A 31 -2.78 -3.78 -11.16
C ASP A 31 -1.65 -3.30 -10.25
N ILE A 32 -1.36 -4.12 -9.23
CA ILE A 32 -0.27 -3.98 -8.25
C ILE A 32 1.11 -3.96 -8.94
N PHE A 33 1.20 -4.51 -10.16
CA PHE A 33 2.43 -4.45 -10.95
C PHE A 33 2.51 -3.21 -11.84
N TYR A 34 3.75 -2.80 -12.11
CA TYR A 34 4.06 -1.86 -13.16
C TYR A 34 3.44 -2.31 -14.48
N CYS A 35 2.63 -1.43 -15.09
CA CYS A 35 2.07 -1.67 -16.40
C CYS A 35 3.16 -1.76 -17.46
N ALA A 36 2.82 -2.32 -18.64
CA ALA A 36 3.75 -2.45 -19.75
C ALA A 36 4.41 -1.11 -20.14
N HIS A 37 3.72 0.02 -19.98
CA HIS A 37 4.28 1.35 -20.28
C HIS A 37 5.39 1.77 -19.32
N VAL A 38 5.24 1.47 -18.03
CA VAL A 38 6.25 1.75 -16.99
C VAL A 38 7.47 0.87 -17.19
N VAL A 39 7.23 -0.41 -17.49
CA VAL A 39 8.30 -1.36 -17.84
C VAL A 39 9.02 -0.90 -19.11
N ALA A 40 8.29 -0.51 -20.15
CA ALA A 40 8.85 -0.01 -21.40
C ALA A 40 9.72 1.23 -21.19
N LEU A 41 9.26 2.22 -20.41
CA LEU A 41 10.05 3.42 -20.09
C LEU A 41 11.30 3.06 -19.27
N SER A 42 11.18 2.14 -18.31
CA SER A 42 12.32 1.67 -17.50
C SER A 42 13.38 0.98 -18.38
N LEU A 43 12.96 0.08 -19.27
CA LEU A 43 13.83 -0.60 -20.22
C LEU A 43 14.44 0.37 -21.25
N TYR A 44 13.66 1.36 -21.71
CA TYR A 44 14.14 2.39 -22.62
C TYR A 44 15.27 3.20 -21.99
N ARG A 45 15.10 3.64 -20.73
CA ARG A 45 16.15 4.32 -19.96
C ARG A 45 17.42 3.48 -19.84
N ILE A 46 17.29 2.19 -19.56
CA ILE A 46 18.45 1.28 -19.44
C ILE A 46 19.19 1.13 -20.78
N ARG A 47 18.43 0.98 -21.88
CA ARG A 47 19.02 0.73 -23.22
C ARG A 47 19.52 1.99 -23.92
N LYS A 48 18.93 3.15 -23.62
CA LYS A 48 19.21 4.43 -24.25
C LYS A 48 19.38 5.53 -23.19
N PRO A 49 20.37 5.41 -22.30
CA PRO A 49 20.53 6.33 -21.17
C PRO A 49 20.71 7.79 -21.62
N ASP A 50 21.47 8.02 -22.70
CA ASP A 50 21.76 9.36 -23.21
C ASP A 50 20.55 10.07 -23.84
N GLN A 51 19.49 9.32 -24.15
CA GLN A 51 18.25 9.86 -24.71
C GLN A 51 17.24 10.26 -23.64
N VAL A 52 17.50 9.94 -22.37
CA VAL A 52 16.63 10.30 -21.25
C VAL A 52 17.18 11.55 -20.58
N LYS A 53 16.49 12.68 -20.79
CA LYS A 53 16.82 13.94 -20.10
C LYS A 53 16.51 13.83 -18.62
N LEU A 54 17.55 13.69 -17.79
CA LEU A 54 17.44 13.84 -16.35
C LEU A 54 17.16 15.31 -16.04
N ARG A 55 16.20 15.54 -15.15
CA ARG A 55 15.87 16.88 -14.64
C ARG A 55 16.31 16.93 -13.18
N LEU A 56 16.93 18.03 -12.80
CA LEU A 56 17.16 18.35 -11.40
C LEU A 56 15.80 18.56 -10.69
N PRO A 57 15.78 18.50 -9.35
CA PRO A 57 14.63 18.95 -8.58
C PRO A 57 14.14 20.31 -9.06
N ILE A 58 12.83 20.52 -9.04
CA ILE A 58 12.22 21.75 -9.53
C ILE A 58 12.67 22.95 -8.69
N SER A 59 12.97 22.77 -7.39
CA SER A 59 13.57 23.80 -6.53
C SER A 59 14.86 24.37 -7.11
N GLU A 60 15.77 23.54 -7.63
CA GLU A 60 16.99 23.99 -8.31
C GLU A 60 16.69 24.83 -9.56
N THR A 61 15.66 24.44 -10.31
CA THR A 61 15.24 25.18 -11.50
C THR A 61 14.63 26.52 -11.10
N LEU A 62 13.78 26.55 -10.06
CA LEU A 62 13.16 27.77 -9.53
C LEU A 62 14.20 28.73 -8.96
N PHE A 63 15.22 28.22 -8.28
CA PHE A 63 16.31 29.02 -7.71
C PHE A 63 17.11 29.76 -8.78
N GLN A 64 17.23 29.18 -9.98
CA GLN A 64 17.92 29.82 -11.12
C GLN A 64 17.07 30.89 -11.84
N MET A 65 15.76 30.96 -11.56
CA MET A 65 14.87 31.92 -12.21
C MET A 65 14.89 33.27 -11.47
N ASN A 66 14.95 34.35 -12.25
CA ASN A 66 14.75 35.70 -11.70
C ASN A 66 13.26 35.99 -11.43
N ARG A 67 12.98 37.12 -10.78
CA ARG A 67 11.61 37.55 -10.41
C ARG A 67 10.62 37.50 -11.59
N ASP A 68 11.02 38.04 -12.75
CA ASP A 68 10.13 38.10 -13.92
C ASP A 68 9.88 36.72 -14.53
N GLN A 69 10.89 35.85 -14.52
CA GLN A 69 10.77 34.46 -14.96
C GLN A 69 9.87 33.65 -14.03
N LEU A 70 10.03 33.81 -12.70
CA LEU A 70 9.17 33.18 -11.69
C LEU A 70 7.72 33.64 -11.84
N GLN A 71 7.49 34.95 -12.00
CA GLN A 71 6.14 35.48 -12.20
C GLN A 71 5.50 34.90 -13.48
N LYS A 72 6.23 34.87 -14.59
CA LYS A 72 5.76 34.22 -15.83
C LYS A 72 5.47 32.74 -15.59
N PHE A 73 6.38 32.00 -14.96
CA PHE A 73 6.21 30.58 -14.67
C PHE A 73 4.90 30.29 -13.94
N VAL A 74 4.61 31.02 -12.85
CA VAL A 74 3.37 30.86 -12.08
C VAL A 74 2.14 31.23 -12.91
N GLN A 75 2.18 32.32 -13.70
CA GLN A 75 1.07 32.72 -14.58
C GLN A 75 0.75 31.65 -15.64
N TYR A 76 1.76 31.06 -16.26
CA TYR A 76 1.58 29.98 -17.22
C TYR A 76 1.09 28.68 -16.56
N LEU A 77 1.56 28.37 -15.35
CA LEU A 77 1.10 27.21 -14.58
C LEU A 77 -0.39 27.33 -14.22
N ILE A 78 -0.82 28.49 -13.73
CA ILE A 78 -2.23 28.79 -13.44
C ILE A 78 -3.03 28.69 -14.74
N THR A 79 -2.57 29.28 -15.84
CA THR A 79 -3.28 29.19 -17.13
C THR A 79 -3.51 27.74 -17.56
N ALA A 80 -2.46 26.90 -17.46
CA ALA A 80 -2.50 25.51 -17.89
C ALA A 80 -3.40 24.61 -17.00
N HIS A 81 -3.46 24.88 -15.69
CA HIS A 81 -4.13 24.03 -14.70
C HIS A 81 -5.14 24.81 -13.84
N HIS A 82 -5.77 25.86 -14.38
CA HIS A 82 -6.60 26.80 -13.61
C HIS A 82 -7.76 26.12 -12.88
N THR A 83 -8.32 25.04 -13.44
CA THR A 83 -9.39 24.27 -12.81
C THR A 83 -8.97 23.54 -11.54
N GLU A 84 -7.70 23.12 -11.46
CA GLU A 84 -7.19 22.30 -10.35
C GLU A 84 -6.40 23.13 -9.33
N VAL A 85 -5.71 24.18 -9.77
CA VAL A 85 -4.72 24.91 -8.95
C VAL A 85 -5.24 26.24 -8.40
N LEU A 86 -6.23 26.88 -9.04
CA LEU A 86 -6.60 28.26 -8.71
C LEU A 86 -7.05 28.46 -7.25
N PRO A 87 -7.91 27.60 -6.65
CA PRO A 87 -8.30 27.77 -5.25
C PRO A 87 -7.09 27.70 -4.30
N THR A 88 -6.19 26.74 -4.54
CA THR A 88 -4.97 26.56 -3.75
C THR A 88 -4.00 27.73 -3.94
N ALA A 89 -3.84 28.20 -5.17
CA ALA A 89 -2.98 29.36 -5.48
C ALA A 89 -3.48 30.64 -4.82
N GLN A 90 -4.79 30.89 -4.81
CA GLN A 90 -5.37 32.05 -4.14
C GLN A 90 -5.15 31.99 -2.62
N LYS A 91 -5.41 30.83 -2.00
CA LYS A 91 -5.15 30.62 -0.57
C LYS A 91 -3.68 30.91 -0.22
N LEU A 92 -2.74 30.37 -0.99
CA LEU A 92 -1.30 30.60 -0.76
C LEU A 92 -0.92 32.07 -0.96
N ALA A 93 -1.49 32.75 -1.96
CA ALA A 93 -1.26 34.18 -2.18
C ALA A 93 -1.74 35.02 -1.00
N ASP A 94 -2.94 34.74 -0.48
CA ASP A 94 -3.50 35.44 0.68
C ASP A 94 -2.65 35.21 1.94
N GLU A 95 -2.17 33.97 2.15
CA GLU A 95 -1.27 33.63 3.26
C GLU A 95 0.08 34.34 3.17
N ILE A 96 0.71 34.41 1.99
CA ILE A 96 1.99 35.09 1.80
C ILE A 96 1.86 36.60 1.99
N LEU A 97 0.77 37.20 1.51
CA LEU A 97 0.50 38.63 1.68
C LEU A 97 0.15 39.01 3.12
N SER A 98 -0.21 38.03 3.96
CA SER A 98 -0.47 38.22 5.38
C SER A 98 0.82 38.23 6.20
N SER A 99 1.12 39.36 6.84
CA SER A 99 2.38 39.60 7.57
C SER A 99 2.66 38.62 8.72
N ASN A 100 1.61 38.00 9.29
CA ASN A 100 1.72 37.10 10.45
C ASN A 100 1.58 35.61 10.10
N SER A 101 1.57 35.26 8.81
CA SER A 101 1.40 33.86 8.39
C SER A 101 2.66 33.03 8.64
N GLU A 102 2.47 31.77 9.04
CA GLU A 102 3.56 30.80 9.25
C GLU A 102 4.38 30.56 7.98
N ILE A 103 3.76 30.71 6.80
CA ILE A 103 4.43 30.54 5.49
C ILE A 103 5.60 31.52 5.31
N ASN A 104 5.54 32.69 5.94
CA ASN A 104 6.58 33.72 5.87
C ASN A 104 7.72 33.49 6.88
N GLN A 105 7.56 32.53 7.81
CA GLN A 105 8.60 32.16 8.78
C GLN A 105 9.59 31.12 8.22
N VAL A 106 9.23 30.47 7.11
CA VAL A 106 10.04 29.46 6.45
C VAL A 106 10.52 29.95 5.09
N HIS A 107 11.70 29.51 4.67
CA HIS A 107 12.29 29.92 3.38
C HIS A 107 11.57 29.33 2.15
N GLY A 108 10.81 28.25 2.34
CA GLY A 108 10.08 27.59 1.26
C GLY A 108 9.44 26.28 1.72
N ALA A 109 8.51 25.77 0.91
CA ALA A 109 7.92 24.46 1.09
C ALA A 109 8.91 23.34 0.68
N PRO A 110 8.80 22.13 1.25
CA PRO A 110 9.60 20.99 0.82
C PRO A 110 9.33 20.68 -0.66
N ASP A 111 10.40 20.47 -1.43
CA ASP A 111 10.30 20.17 -2.86
C ASP A 111 9.91 18.69 -3.08
N PRO A 112 8.73 18.39 -3.66
CA PRO A 112 8.30 17.01 -3.91
C PRO A 112 9.13 16.27 -4.95
N THR A 113 9.98 16.97 -5.69
CA THR A 113 10.89 16.43 -6.71
C THR A 113 12.34 16.33 -6.25
N ALA A 114 12.66 16.80 -5.02
CA ALA A 114 14.00 16.70 -4.44
C ALA A 114 14.41 15.28 -4.04
N GLY A 115 13.48 14.33 -4.10
CA GLY A 115 13.72 12.96 -3.65
C GLY A 115 13.85 12.86 -2.14
N ALA A 116 14.28 11.69 -1.67
CA ALA A 116 14.46 11.42 -0.24
C ALA A 116 15.86 11.86 0.22
N SER A 117 16.00 12.16 1.52
CA SER A 117 17.29 12.48 2.13
C SER A 117 18.25 11.27 2.11
N ILE A 118 19.55 11.50 2.36
CA ILE A 118 20.55 10.41 2.43
C ILE A 118 20.19 9.42 3.56
N ASP A 119 19.69 9.94 4.68
CA ASP A 119 19.34 9.16 5.87
C ASP A 119 17.95 8.51 5.76
N ASP A 120 17.14 8.93 4.79
CA ASP A 120 15.82 8.34 4.58
C ASP A 120 15.94 6.91 4.05
N GLU A 121 15.05 6.03 4.52
CA GLU A 121 14.91 4.67 4.00
C GLU A 121 14.41 4.71 2.54
N ASN A 122 15.21 4.19 1.61
CA ASN A 122 14.80 4.04 0.22
C ASN A 122 14.25 2.64 -0.03
N CYS A 123 12.95 2.58 -0.31
CA CYS A 123 12.23 1.37 -0.71
C CYS A 123 11.78 1.46 -2.17
N TRP A 124 11.58 0.30 -2.80
CA TRP A 124 10.91 0.27 -4.09
C TRP A 124 9.49 0.85 -3.96
N HIS A 125 8.95 1.40 -5.04
CA HIS A 125 7.58 1.91 -5.04
C HIS A 125 6.58 0.77 -4.86
N LEU A 126 5.68 0.92 -3.88
CA LEU A 126 4.53 0.06 -3.62
C LEU A 126 3.29 0.94 -3.43
N ASP A 127 2.27 0.75 -4.26
CA ASP A 127 0.98 1.42 -4.12
C ASP A 127 0.14 0.68 -3.06
N GLU A 128 0.20 1.17 -1.83
CA GLU A 128 -0.49 0.52 -0.70
C GLU A 128 -2.02 0.54 -0.83
N GLU A 129 -2.58 1.61 -1.39
CA GLU A 129 -4.02 1.76 -1.56
C GLU A 129 -4.53 0.72 -2.56
N GLN A 130 -3.85 0.61 -3.69
CA GLN A 130 -4.16 -0.39 -4.70
C GLN A 130 -4.01 -1.82 -4.17
N VAL A 131 -2.98 -2.11 -3.36
CA VAL A 131 -2.84 -3.42 -2.70
C VAL A 131 -4.06 -3.70 -1.81
N ARG A 132 -4.45 -2.75 -0.96
CA ARG A 132 -5.63 -2.90 -0.08
C ARG A 132 -6.91 -3.14 -0.89
N GLU A 133 -7.16 -2.34 -1.92
CA GLU A 133 -8.33 -2.48 -2.78
C GLU A 133 -8.40 -3.82 -3.50
N GLN A 134 -7.28 -4.27 -4.09
CA GLN A 134 -7.23 -5.53 -4.83
C GLN A 134 -7.46 -6.74 -3.91
N VAL A 135 -6.84 -6.78 -2.73
CA VAL A 135 -7.07 -7.87 -1.77
C VAL A 135 -8.52 -7.88 -1.32
N LYS A 136 -9.09 -6.71 -0.99
CA LYS A 136 -10.50 -6.58 -0.61
C LYS A 136 -11.44 -7.08 -1.71
N LEU A 137 -11.17 -6.72 -2.98
CA LEU A 137 -11.93 -7.20 -4.13
C LEU A 137 -11.86 -8.72 -4.25
N PHE A 138 -10.66 -9.32 -4.17
CA PHE A 138 -10.48 -10.77 -4.25
C PHE A 138 -11.17 -11.52 -3.11
N LEU A 139 -11.18 -10.96 -1.89
CA LEU A 139 -11.92 -11.52 -0.76
C LEU A 139 -13.44 -11.42 -0.96
N SER A 140 -13.95 -10.32 -1.51
CA SER A 140 -15.40 -10.06 -1.67
C SER A 140 -16.08 -10.86 -2.79
N GLN A 141 -15.36 -11.37 -3.80
CA GLN A 141 -15.92 -11.99 -5.01
C GLN A 141 -16.55 -13.39 -4.81
N GLY A 142 -17.07 -13.70 -3.62
CA GLY A 142 -18.15 -14.70 -3.43
C GLY A 142 -17.81 -16.18 -3.68
N GLY A 143 -16.60 -16.54 -4.10
CA GLY A 143 -16.21 -17.94 -4.26
C GLY A 143 -14.71 -18.10 -4.49
N TYR A 144 -14.02 -18.72 -3.52
CA TYR A 144 -12.57 -18.99 -3.53
C TYR A 144 -12.06 -19.87 -4.71
N TYR A 145 -12.88 -20.18 -5.71
CA TYR A 145 -12.47 -20.94 -6.91
C TYR A 145 -11.71 -20.09 -7.93
N GLY A 146 -12.00 -18.78 -8.04
CA GLY A 146 -11.30 -17.85 -8.95
C GLY A 146 -10.31 -16.94 -8.23
N SER A 147 -10.75 -16.32 -7.14
CA SER A 147 -9.96 -15.32 -6.40
C SER A 147 -8.80 -15.91 -5.59
N GLY A 148 -8.89 -17.18 -5.19
CA GLY A 148 -7.77 -17.86 -4.51
C GLY A 148 -6.50 -17.90 -5.35
N LYS A 149 -6.62 -18.04 -6.69
CA LYS A 149 -5.45 -17.99 -7.59
C LYS A 149 -4.81 -16.60 -7.61
N GLN A 150 -5.61 -15.54 -7.54
CA GLN A 150 -5.12 -14.16 -7.52
C GLN A 150 -4.43 -13.85 -6.19
N LEU A 151 -5.00 -14.28 -5.07
CA LEU A 151 -4.37 -14.16 -3.75
C LEU A 151 -3.06 -14.97 -3.66
N ASN A 152 -3.04 -16.20 -4.15
CA ASN A 152 -1.81 -17.00 -4.23
C ASN A 152 -0.74 -16.33 -5.11
N SER A 153 -1.14 -15.67 -6.20
CA SER A 153 -0.23 -14.85 -6.99
C SER A 153 0.35 -13.69 -6.16
N MET A 154 -0.46 -13.02 -5.33
CA MET A 154 0.03 -12.00 -4.40
C MET A 154 0.99 -12.56 -3.35
N PHE A 155 0.72 -13.75 -2.80
CA PHE A 155 1.64 -14.44 -1.90
C PHE A 155 2.96 -14.81 -2.56
N ALA A 156 2.93 -15.27 -3.81
CA ALA A 156 4.14 -15.51 -4.60
C ALA A 156 4.95 -14.22 -4.80
N LYS A 157 4.29 -13.06 -5.00
CA LYS A 157 4.97 -11.75 -5.07
C LYS A 157 5.65 -11.39 -3.76
N VAL A 158 4.95 -11.53 -2.63
CA VAL A 158 5.53 -11.31 -1.30
C VAL A 158 6.75 -12.20 -1.09
N ARG A 159 6.66 -13.49 -1.44
CA ARG A 159 7.76 -14.44 -1.35
C ARG A 159 8.98 -13.99 -2.16
N GLU A 160 8.75 -13.50 -3.38
CA GLU A 160 9.82 -12.99 -4.23
C GLU A 160 10.45 -11.71 -3.65
N MET A 161 9.65 -10.78 -3.14
CA MET A 161 10.15 -9.58 -2.46
C MET A 161 11.01 -9.94 -1.25
N LEU A 162 10.55 -10.87 -0.41
CA LEU A 162 11.31 -11.36 0.74
C LEU A 162 12.61 -12.05 0.31
N ARG A 163 12.59 -12.83 -0.77
CA ARG A 163 13.78 -13.48 -1.36
C ARG A 163 14.82 -12.45 -1.81
N MET A 164 14.35 -11.37 -2.43
CA MET A 164 15.20 -10.25 -2.88
C MET A 164 15.55 -9.26 -1.77
N ARG A 165 15.15 -9.53 -0.52
CA ARG A 165 15.36 -8.68 0.67
C ARG A 165 14.78 -7.28 0.48
N ASP A 166 13.69 -7.19 -0.26
CA ASP A 166 12.93 -5.95 -0.41
C ASP A 166 12.08 -5.72 0.85
N SER A 167 12.22 -4.54 1.45
CA SER A 167 11.45 -4.13 2.63
C SER A 167 9.94 -4.08 2.35
N ASN A 168 9.55 -3.95 1.08
CA ASN A 168 8.15 -4.05 0.68
C ASN A 168 7.53 -5.43 0.89
N GLY A 169 8.32 -6.51 1.00
CA GLY A 169 7.77 -7.84 1.24
C GLY A 169 6.96 -7.89 2.54
N ALA A 170 7.54 -7.41 3.63
CA ALA A 170 6.85 -7.34 4.92
C ALA A 170 5.70 -6.33 4.90
N ARG A 171 5.87 -5.16 4.28
CA ARG A 171 4.82 -4.14 4.16
C ARG A 171 3.60 -4.66 3.38
N MET A 172 3.82 -5.28 2.23
CA MET A 172 2.76 -5.87 1.42
C MET A 172 2.04 -6.99 2.17
N LEU A 173 2.77 -7.82 2.93
CA LEU A 173 2.17 -8.84 3.78
C LEU A 173 1.30 -8.27 4.89
N THR A 174 1.72 -7.17 5.54
CA THR A 174 0.91 -6.42 6.50
C THR A 174 -0.42 -6.01 5.87
N LEU A 175 -0.38 -5.35 4.70
CA LEU A 175 -1.59 -4.87 4.02
C LEU A 175 -2.54 -6.02 3.66
N ILE A 176 -2.01 -7.14 3.16
CA ILE A 176 -2.82 -8.32 2.86
C ILE A 176 -3.47 -8.84 4.14
N THR A 177 -2.69 -8.99 5.21
CA THR A 177 -3.17 -9.50 6.51
C THR A 177 -4.27 -8.61 7.09
N GLU A 178 -4.12 -7.30 7.00
CA GLU A 178 -5.15 -6.34 7.43
C GLU A 178 -6.46 -6.53 6.68
N GLN A 179 -6.41 -6.74 5.36
CA GLN A 179 -7.63 -6.98 4.58
C GLN A 179 -8.27 -8.33 4.88
N PHE A 180 -7.46 -9.36 5.18
CA PHE A 180 -7.97 -10.66 5.65
C PHE A 180 -8.66 -10.51 7.02
N MET A 181 -8.04 -9.82 7.98
CA MET A 181 -8.63 -9.56 9.30
C MET A 181 -9.88 -8.68 9.25
N ALA A 182 -10.01 -7.84 8.22
CA ALA A 182 -11.18 -7.00 7.98
C ALA A 182 -12.31 -7.71 7.20
N ASP A 183 -12.17 -8.99 6.87
CA ASP A 183 -13.19 -9.74 6.15
C ASP A 183 -14.44 -9.95 7.05
N PRO A 184 -15.62 -9.42 6.67
CA PRO A 184 -16.83 -9.52 7.49
C PRO A 184 -17.30 -10.96 7.70
N ARG A 185 -16.84 -11.91 6.86
CA ARG A 185 -17.17 -13.33 7.01
C ARG A 185 -16.56 -13.97 8.25
N LEU A 186 -15.42 -13.46 8.75
CA LEU A 186 -14.80 -13.98 9.97
C LEU A 186 -15.75 -13.85 11.17
N SER A 187 -16.37 -12.67 11.33
CA SER A 187 -17.36 -12.41 12.37
C SER A 187 -18.59 -13.33 12.23
N LEU A 188 -19.06 -13.54 11.00
CA LEU A 188 -20.20 -14.42 10.71
C LEU A 188 -19.89 -15.89 11.04
N TRP A 189 -18.70 -16.38 10.65
CA TRP A 189 -18.28 -17.75 10.94
C TRP A 189 -18.20 -18.02 12.43
N ARG A 190 -17.65 -17.07 13.20
CA ARG A 190 -17.61 -17.18 14.65
C ARG A 190 -19.01 -17.17 15.28
N GLN A 191 -19.88 -16.23 14.90
CA GLN A 191 -21.25 -16.14 15.44
C GLN A 191 -22.10 -17.38 15.14
N GLN A 192 -21.93 -17.98 13.96
CA GLN A 192 -22.70 -19.15 13.53
C GLN A 192 -22.06 -20.48 13.93
N GLY A 193 -20.87 -20.46 14.53
CA GLY A 193 -20.07 -21.67 14.79
C GLY A 193 -19.73 -22.45 13.52
N THR A 194 -19.74 -21.79 12.37
CA THR A 194 -19.44 -22.44 11.08
C THR A 194 -17.93 -22.46 10.88
N GLY A 195 -17.38 -23.64 10.63
CA GLY A 195 -15.94 -23.80 10.38
C GLY A 195 -15.51 -23.08 9.11
N ILE A 196 -14.27 -22.59 9.12
CA ILE A 196 -13.66 -21.96 7.94
C ILE A 196 -13.53 -23.01 6.82
N THR A 197 -13.88 -22.62 5.59
CA THR A 197 -13.73 -23.53 4.44
C THR A 197 -12.26 -23.94 4.24
N GLU A 198 -12.01 -25.18 3.81
CA GLU A 198 -10.67 -25.71 3.51
C GLU A 198 -9.81 -24.74 2.69
N LYS A 199 -10.38 -24.15 1.64
CA LYS A 199 -9.67 -23.21 0.76
C LYS A 199 -9.28 -21.91 1.45
N CYS A 200 -10.14 -21.39 2.32
CA CYS A 200 -9.82 -20.20 3.10
C CYS A 200 -8.74 -20.53 4.14
N ARG A 201 -8.79 -21.71 4.77
CA ARG A 201 -7.74 -22.17 5.68
C ARG A 201 -6.38 -22.22 4.99
N GLN A 202 -6.29 -22.78 3.78
CA GLN A 202 -5.05 -22.83 3.00
C GLN A 202 -4.45 -21.43 2.74
N LEU A 203 -5.28 -20.41 2.53
CA LEU A 203 -4.81 -19.03 2.37
C LEU A 203 -4.28 -18.45 3.69
N TRP A 204 -4.92 -18.76 4.81
CA TRP A 204 -4.43 -18.41 6.14
C TRP A 204 -3.12 -19.13 6.49
N ASP A 205 -3.00 -20.41 6.13
CA ASP A 205 -1.78 -21.20 6.31
C ASP A 205 -0.62 -20.59 5.51
N GLU A 206 -0.87 -20.21 4.25
CA GLU A 206 0.15 -19.54 3.42
C GLU A 206 0.52 -18.15 3.96
N LEU A 207 -0.47 -17.38 4.44
CA LEU A 207 -0.23 -16.10 5.12
C LEU A 207 0.65 -16.29 6.37
N GLY A 208 0.34 -17.29 7.19
CA GLY A 208 1.11 -17.66 8.38
C GLY A 208 2.55 -18.06 8.04
N ALA A 209 2.72 -18.90 7.01
CA ALA A 209 4.05 -19.30 6.53
C ALA A 209 4.89 -18.10 6.07
N LEU A 210 4.28 -17.12 5.38
CA LEU A 210 4.97 -15.89 4.99
C LEU A 210 5.38 -15.05 6.21
N TRP A 211 4.53 -14.96 7.24
CA TRP A 211 4.87 -14.27 8.49
C TRP A 211 6.02 -14.97 9.23
N VAL A 212 6.06 -16.30 9.23
CA VAL A 212 7.20 -17.07 9.73
C VAL A 212 8.48 -16.68 8.99
N CYS A 213 8.44 -16.58 7.65
CA CYS A 213 9.58 -16.11 6.86
C CYS A 213 10.04 -14.69 7.24
N VAL A 214 9.10 -13.76 7.51
CA VAL A 214 9.41 -12.39 7.93
C VAL A 214 10.05 -12.35 9.32
N VAL A 215 9.43 -13.00 10.31
CA VAL A 215 9.87 -12.94 11.72
C VAL A 215 11.20 -13.68 11.92
N LEU A 216 11.39 -14.81 11.23
CA LEU A 216 12.63 -15.59 11.29
C LEU A 216 13.75 -15.04 10.40
N ASN A 217 13.50 -13.98 9.62
CA ASN A 217 14.53 -13.38 8.79
C ASN A 217 15.69 -12.84 9.66
N PRO A 218 16.94 -13.33 9.48
CA PRO A 218 18.08 -12.91 10.28
C PRO A 218 18.56 -11.49 9.95
N HIS A 219 18.12 -10.91 8.83
CA HIS A 219 18.58 -9.61 8.35
C HIS A 219 17.67 -8.43 8.74
N CYS A 220 16.55 -8.68 9.40
CA CYS A 220 15.64 -7.62 9.83
C CYS A 220 16.15 -6.92 11.10
N LYS A 221 15.94 -5.61 11.19
CA LYS A 221 16.30 -4.81 12.36
C LYS A 221 15.44 -5.21 13.56
N LEU A 222 15.98 -5.07 14.77
CA LEU A 222 15.27 -5.41 16.01
C LEU A 222 14.00 -4.56 16.21
N GLU A 223 14.04 -3.30 15.79
CA GLU A 223 12.91 -2.38 15.81
C GLU A 223 11.77 -2.86 14.91
N GLU A 224 12.08 -3.31 13.68
CA GLU A 224 11.10 -3.88 12.75
C GLU A 224 10.44 -5.12 13.35
N LYS A 225 11.23 -6.03 13.93
CA LYS A 225 10.71 -7.23 14.61
C LYS A 225 9.80 -6.87 15.78
N SER A 226 10.15 -5.85 16.55
CA SER A 226 9.34 -5.37 17.68
C SER A 226 8.01 -4.78 17.20
N CYS A 227 8.02 -4.06 16.07
CA CYS A 227 6.81 -3.54 15.42
C CYS A 227 5.91 -4.69 14.94
N TRP A 228 6.46 -5.68 14.22
CA TRP A 228 5.69 -6.83 13.73
C TRP A 228 5.14 -7.68 14.87
N LEU A 229 5.92 -7.91 15.93
CA LEU A 229 5.44 -8.63 17.11
C LEU A 229 4.22 -7.94 17.74
N ARG A 230 4.24 -6.61 17.83
CA ARG A 230 3.10 -5.82 18.34
C ARG A 230 1.88 -5.98 17.43
N GLN A 231 2.06 -5.94 16.11
CA GLN A 231 0.96 -6.12 15.15
C GLN A 231 0.37 -7.53 15.22
N LEU A 232 1.22 -8.57 15.22
CA LEU A 232 0.79 -9.97 15.29
C LEU A 232 0.06 -10.27 16.61
N ARG A 233 0.53 -9.73 17.74
CA ARG A 233 -0.21 -9.82 19.02
C ARG A 233 -1.56 -9.13 18.94
N LYS A 234 -1.60 -7.91 18.42
CA LYS A 234 -2.85 -7.17 18.24
C LYS A 234 -3.85 -7.99 17.42
N TRP A 235 -3.44 -8.60 16.31
CA TRP A 235 -4.32 -9.45 15.50
C TRP A 235 -4.70 -10.74 16.22
N GLY A 236 -3.76 -11.39 16.93
CA GLY A 236 -4.03 -12.62 17.69
C GLY A 236 -4.99 -12.41 18.86
N GLU A 237 -5.01 -11.23 19.46
CA GLU A 237 -5.96 -10.84 20.52
C GLU A 237 -7.35 -10.46 19.97
N MET A 238 -7.49 -10.29 18.66
CA MET A 238 -8.80 -9.97 18.07
C MET A 238 -9.69 -11.20 18.05
N ASP A 239 -10.92 -10.99 18.49
CA ASP A 239 -11.97 -12.01 18.50
C ASP A 239 -12.28 -12.63 17.12
N VAL A 240 -11.97 -11.94 16.04
CA VAL A 240 -12.23 -12.44 14.68
C VAL A 240 -11.07 -13.27 14.12
N CYS A 241 -9.94 -13.35 14.83
CA CYS A 241 -8.78 -14.10 14.37
C CYS A 241 -9.12 -15.60 14.26
N PRO A 242 -8.84 -16.24 13.11
CA PRO A 242 -8.99 -17.69 12.98
C PRO A 242 -8.15 -18.48 13.99
N LEU A 243 -8.74 -19.52 14.56
CA LEU A 243 -8.01 -20.53 15.33
C LEU A 243 -7.19 -21.41 14.37
N GLU A 244 -6.06 -21.95 14.81
CA GLU A 244 -5.18 -22.82 13.99
C GLU A 244 -5.92 -24.02 13.39
N ASP A 245 -6.87 -24.61 14.13
CA ASP A 245 -7.67 -25.75 13.66
C ASP A 245 -8.91 -25.34 12.82
N GLY A 246 -9.21 -24.04 12.71
CA GLY A 246 -10.36 -23.49 11.98
C GLY A 246 -11.74 -23.89 12.54
N ASN A 247 -11.77 -24.53 13.71
CA ASN A 247 -12.98 -25.09 14.31
C ASN A 247 -13.44 -24.26 15.52
N TYR A 248 -14.47 -23.45 15.32
CA TYR A 248 -15.08 -22.63 16.38
C TYR A 248 -15.99 -23.44 17.33
N GLY A 249 -16.21 -24.73 17.05
CA GLY A 249 -17.19 -25.57 17.75
C GLY A 249 -16.90 -25.87 19.23
N ASN A 250 -15.70 -25.57 19.74
CA ASN A 250 -15.29 -25.90 21.12
C ASN A 250 -15.21 -24.68 22.07
N GLU A 251 -15.43 -23.45 21.59
CA GLU A 251 -15.27 -22.23 22.41
C GLU A 251 -16.60 -21.49 22.74
N LEU A 252 -17.76 -22.12 22.55
CA LEU A 252 -18.99 -21.59 23.13
C LEU A 252 -19.11 -22.07 24.57
N PRO A 253 -19.16 -21.20 25.60
CA PRO A 253 -19.56 -21.64 26.92
C PRO A 253 -21.00 -22.15 26.81
N ASN A 254 -21.21 -23.43 27.14
CA ASN A 254 -22.52 -24.05 27.25
C ASN A 254 -23.33 -23.35 28.37
N ILE A 255 -24.05 -22.27 28.06
CA ILE A 255 -24.98 -21.58 28.98
C ILE A 255 -26.32 -22.35 29.07
N THR A 256 -26.30 -23.69 29.02
CA THR A 256 -27.54 -24.50 29.11
C THR A 256 -27.54 -25.56 30.21
N ASN A 257 -26.44 -25.74 30.95
CA ASN A 257 -26.39 -26.74 32.04
C ASN A 257 -26.41 -26.14 33.46
N ALA A 258 -26.60 -24.83 33.63
CA ALA A 258 -26.59 -24.19 34.95
C ALA A 258 -27.97 -24.07 35.64
N LEU A 259 -29.03 -24.70 35.12
CA LEU A 259 -30.40 -24.54 35.65
C LEU A 259 -31.15 -25.82 36.05
N THR A 260 -30.49 -26.98 36.19
CA THR A 260 -31.19 -28.23 36.58
C THR A 260 -30.59 -29.02 37.75
N GLN A 261 -29.65 -28.48 38.53
CA GLN A 261 -29.07 -29.19 39.68
C GLN A 261 -29.12 -28.44 41.04
N SER A 262 -30.18 -27.69 41.31
CA SER A 262 -30.41 -27.16 42.66
C SER A 262 -31.87 -27.24 43.09
N SER A 263 -32.45 -28.44 43.12
CA SER A 263 -33.71 -28.70 43.82
C SER A 263 -33.86 -30.18 44.14
N GLY A 264 -33.49 -30.56 45.37
CA GLY A 264 -33.93 -31.80 45.99
C GLY A 264 -32.81 -32.61 46.63
N HIS A 265 -32.58 -32.40 47.93
CA HIS A 265 -32.51 -33.46 48.95
C HIS A 265 -32.30 -32.83 50.33
N SER A 266 -33.37 -32.75 51.13
CA SER A 266 -33.31 -32.64 52.59
C SER A 266 -34.53 -33.36 53.14
N GLN A 267 -34.32 -34.61 53.54
CA GLN A 267 -35.02 -35.29 54.63
C GLN A 267 -33.94 -35.82 55.56
#